data_AF-E6U682-F1
#
_entry.id   AF-E6U682-F1
#
_cell.length_a   1.000
_cell.length_b   1.000
_cell.length_c   1.000
_cell.angle_alpha   90.00
_cell.angle_beta   90.00
_cell.angle_gamma   90.00
#
_symmetry.space_group_name_H-M   'P 1'
#
loop_
_entity.id
_entity.type
_entity.pdbx_description
1 polymer ?
#
loop_
_entity_poly.entity_id
_entity_poly.type
_entity_poly.pdbx_seq_one_letter_code
_entity_poly.pdbx_strand_id
1 'polypeptide(L)'
;MELTLRKLLLAGIGSVASTYEKAEEIVGELVKKGEIAVNEGKELNEELKRQTDKYRTEDGKFNVQSLKDALADLNLATKQDIEDLKDRVEKLENR
;
A
#
# COMPACT_ATOMS: atom_id res chain seq x y z
N MET A 1 3.40 18.33 -8.14
CA MET A 1 3.63 16.99 -8.73
C MET A 1 2.29 16.53 -9.27
N GLU A 2 2.11 16.47 -10.58
CA GLU A 2 0.83 16.03 -11.18
C GLU A 2 0.60 14.54 -10.86
N LEU A 3 -0.49 14.28 -10.13
CA LEU A 3 -0.88 12.95 -9.68
C LEU A 3 -1.72 12.29 -10.77
N THR A 4 -1.08 11.53 -11.66
CA THR A 4 -1.78 10.88 -12.79
C THR A 4 -2.51 9.63 -12.32
N LEU A 5 -3.62 9.30 -12.99
CA LEU A 5 -4.41 8.08 -12.73
C LEU A 5 -3.55 6.81 -12.75
N ARG A 6 -2.53 6.78 -13.64
CA ARG A 6 -1.50 5.73 -13.68
C ARG A 6 -0.72 5.62 -12.37
N LYS A 7 -0.22 6.75 -11.85
CA LYS A 7 0.53 6.77 -10.59
C LYS A 7 -0.35 6.42 -9.40
N LEU A 8 -1.62 6.83 -9.41
CA LEU A 8 -2.60 6.46 -8.39
C LEU A 8 -2.89 4.96 -8.39
N LEU A 9 -3.12 4.37 -9.56
CA LEU A 9 -3.33 2.93 -9.69
C LEU A 9 -2.08 2.16 -9.26
N LEU A 10 -0.89 2.56 -9.71
CA LEU A 10 0.39 1.95 -9.34
C LEU A 10 0.68 2.06 -7.84
N ALA A 11 0.38 3.20 -7.22
CA ALA A 11 0.51 3.38 -5.78
C ALA A 11 -0.55 2.57 -4.98
N GLY A 12 -1.75 2.40 -5.53
CA GLY A 12 -2.86 1.64 -4.94
C GLY A 12 -2.67 0.12 -4.97
N ILE A 13 -1.76 -0.40 -5.78
CA ILE A 13 -1.42 -1.84 -5.83
C ILE A 13 -0.63 -2.30 -4.58
N GLY A 14 -0.25 -1.36 -3.70
CA GLY A 14 0.51 -1.65 -2.47
C GLY A 14 -0.26 -2.28 -1.31
N SER A 15 -1.59 -2.42 -1.36
CA SER A 15 -2.35 -2.87 -0.16
C SER A 15 -3.58 -3.75 -0.38
N VAL A 16 -4.12 -3.87 -1.61
CA VAL A 16 -5.46 -4.48 -1.78
C VAL A 16 -5.48 -5.84 -2.50
N ALA A 17 -4.52 -6.17 -3.35
CA ALA A 17 -4.43 -7.51 -3.94
C ALA A 17 -3.04 -7.73 -4.53
N SER A 18 -2.35 -8.77 -4.09
CA SER A 18 -1.03 -9.16 -4.61
C SER A 18 -1.05 -9.70 -6.06
N THR A 19 -1.99 -9.29 -6.91
CA THR A 19 -2.17 -9.84 -8.26
C THR A 19 -2.34 -8.77 -9.35
N TYR A 20 -1.37 -8.75 -10.26
CA TYR A 20 -1.43 -8.05 -11.56
C TYR A 20 -2.77 -8.29 -12.30
N GLU A 21 -3.31 -9.51 -12.22
CA GLU A 21 -4.58 -9.90 -12.84
C GLU A 21 -5.75 -8.99 -12.43
N LYS A 22 -5.82 -8.58 -11.15
CA LYS A 22 -6.92 -7.73 -10.67
C LYS A 22 -6.75 -6.28 -11.15
N ALA A 23 -5.51 -5.82 -11.25
CA ALA A 23 -5.22 -4.50 -11.80
C ALA A 23 -5.54 -4.42 -13.30
N GLU A 24 -5.18 -5.45 -14.07
CA GLU A 24 -5.51 -5.57 -15.50
C GLU A 24 -7.03 -5.57 -15.74
N GLU A 25 -7.81 -6.26 -14.88
CA GLU A 25 -9.27 -6.26 -14.94
C GLU A 25 -9.86 -4.85 -14.74
N ILE A 26 -9.39 -4.12 -13.72
CA ILE A 26 -9.85 -2.75 -13.42
C ILE A 26 -9.52 -1.82 -14.59
N VAL A 27 -8.30 -1.88 -15.13
CA VAL A 27 -7.93 -1.08 -16.31
C VAL A 27 -8.82 -1.43 -17.50
N GLY A 28 -9.10 -2.71 -17.72
CA GLY A 28 -10.02 -3.18 -18.74
C GLY A 28 -11.45 -2.64 -18.58
N GLU A 29 -11.95 -2.55 -17.35
CA GLU A 29 -13.26 -1.94 -17.07
C GLU A 29 -13.29 -0.44 -17.36
N LEU A 30 -12.25 0.30 -16.97
CA LEU A 30 -12.15 1.75 -17.21
C LEU A 30 -12.09 2.05 -18.71
N VAL A 31 -11.39 1.22 -19.49
CA VAL A 31 -11.37 1.31 -20.96
C VAL A 31 -12.75 1.00 -21.55
N LYS A 32 -13.43 -0.05 -21.07
CA LYS A 32 -14.79 -0.40 -21.53
C LYS A 32 -15.81 0.71 -21.22
N LYS A 33 -15.67 1.38 -20.08
CA LYS A 33 -16.50 2.52 -19.67
C LYS A 33 -16.15 3.82 -20.41
N GLY A 34 -15.07 3.83 -21.19
CA GLY A 34 -14.58 5.03 -21.88
C GLY A 34 -13.94 6.07 -20.96
N GLU A 35 -13.66 5.70 -19.70
CA GLU A 35 -13.01 6.56 -18.70
C GLU A 35 -11.51 6.72 -18.96
N ILE A 36 -10.92 5.79 -19.72
CA ILE A 36 -9.53 5.82 -20.18
C ILE A 36 -9.50 5.48 -21.67
N ALA A 37 -8.63 6.14 -22.44
CA ALA A 37 -8.45 5.79 -23.84
C ALA A 37 -7.80 4.40 -23.98
N VAL A 38 -8.16 3.67 -25.04
CA VAL A 38 -7.62 2.32 -25.32
C VAL A 38 -6.09 2.29 -25.33
N ASN A 39 -5.46 3.32 -25.88
CA ASN A 39 -4.00 3.43 -25.94
C ASN A 39 -3.37 3.61 -24.56
N GLU A 40 -3.99 4.44 -23.71
CA GLU A 40 -3.53 4.67 -22.34
C GLU A 40 -3.71 3.43 -21.46
N GLY A 41 -4.81 2.68 -21.66
CA GLY A 41 -5.04 1.41 -20.97
C GLY A 41 -4.00 0.33 -21.31
N LYS A 42 -3.59 0.24 -22.60
CA LYS A 42 -2.52 -0.68 -23.02
C LYS A 42 -1.18 -0.32 -22.38
N GLU A 43 -0.82 0.96 -22.41
CA GLU A 43 0.43 1.44 -21.83
C GLU A 43 0.46 1.25 -20.30
N LEU A 44 -0.69 1.42 -19.64
CA LEU A 44 -0.87 1.16 -18.22
C LEU A 44 -0.70 -0.32 -17.90
N ASN A 45 -1.29 -1.24 -18.67
CA ASN A 45 -1.12 -2.69 -18.48
C ASN A 45 0.34 -3.14 -18.64
N GLU A 46 1.06 -2.61 -19.64
CA GLU A 46 2.47 -2.92 -19.78
C GLU A 46 3.31 -2.43 -18.60
N GLU A 47 3.00 -1.23 -18.08
CA GLU A 47 3.70 -0.69 -16.93
C GLU A 47 3.36 -1.45 -15.64
N LEU A 48 2.11 -1.88 -15.48
CA LEU A 48 1.68 -2.78 -14.40
C LEU A 48 2.47 -4.09 -14.42
N LYS A 49 2.69 -4.66 -15.60
CA LYS A 49 3.46 -5.89 -15.77
C LYS A 49 4.93 -5.68 -15.43
N ARG A 50 5.53 -4.61 -15.97
CA ARG A 50 6.92 -4.21 -15.66
C ARG A 50 7.13 -3.96 -14.17
N GLN A 51 6.21 -3.26 -13.52
CA GLN A 51 6.28 -3.00 -12.08
C GLN A 51 6.14 -4.31 -11.29
N THR A 52 5.18 -5.17 -11.63
CA THR A 52 5.00 -6.47 -10.97
C THR A 52 6.23 -7.36 -11.13
N ASP A 53 6.80 -7.43 -12.34
CA ASP A 53 8.01 -8.21 -12.61
C ASP A 53 9.22 -7.63 -11.87
N LYS A 54 9.36 -6.29 -11.77
CA LYS A 54 10.35 -5.63 -10.91
C LYS A 54 10.16 -5.98 -9.44
N TYR A 55 8.94 -5.90 -8.90
CA TYR A 55 8.65 -6.31 -7.51
C TYR A 55 8.91 -7.80 -7.25
N ARG A 56 8.87 -8.65 -8.29
CA ARG A 56 9.20 -10.08 -8.21
C ARG A 56 10.69 -10.39 -8.35
N THR A 57 11.47 -9.51 -8.98
CA THR A 57 12.88 -9.76 -9.36
C THR A 57 13.87 -8.93 -8.54
N GLU A 58 13.54 -7.68 -8.23
CA GLU A 58 14.16 -6.90 -7.17
C GLU A 58 13.41 -7.22 -5.88
N ASP A 59 14.12 -7.59 -4.82
CA ASP A 59 13.58 -7.93 -3.50
C ASP A 59 12.28 -7.17 -3.15
N GLY A 60 11.13 -7.78 -3.44
CA GLY A 60 9.82 -7.42 -2.90
C GLY A 60 9.72 -7.70 -1.40
N LYS A 61 10.84 -7.55 -0.68
CA LYS A 61 10.82 -7.40 0.76
C LYS A 61 10.28 -6.01 1.00
N PHE A 62 8.97 -5.95 1.27
CA PHE A 62 8.50 -5.04 2.29
C PHE A 62 9.40 -5.29 3.51
N ASN A 63 10.46 -4.49 3.61
CA ASN A 63 11.52 -4.74 4.56
C ASN A 63 10.90 -4.41 5.92
N VAL A 64 10.61 -5.45 6.69
CA VAL A 64 10.11 -5.31 8.05
C VAL A 64 11.04 -4.38 8.85
N GLN A 65 12.33 -4.32 8.51
CA GLN A 65 13.26 -3.36 9.08
C GLN A 65 12.96 -1.93 8.65
N SER A 66 12.75 -1.63 7.35
CA SER A 66 12.36 -0.29 6.90
C SER A 66 11.03 0.19 7.47
N LEU A 67 10.05 -0.72 7.66
CA LEU A 67 8.82 -0.38 8.36
C LEU A 67 9.08 -0.14 9.86
N LYS A 68 9.88 -0.98 10.51
CA LYS A 68 10.26 -0.80 11.93
C LYS A 68 11.00 0.52 12.16
N ASP A 69 11.90 0.89 11.26
CA ASP A 69 12.68 2.13 11.35
C ASP A 69 11.74 3.35 11.19
N ALA A 70 10.83 3.33 10.20
CA ALA A 70 9.82 4.38 10.03
C ALA A 70 8.83 4.47 11.21
N LEU A 71 8.47 3.34 11.83
CA LEU A 71 7.61 3.33 13.03
C LEU A 71 8.36 3.81 14.28
N ALA A 72 9.66 3.55 14.39
CA ALA A 72 10.51 4.03 15.48
C ALA A 72 10.64 5.56 15.45
N ASP A 73 10.78 6.15 14.26
CA ASP A 73 10.87 7.60 14.09
C ASP A 73 9.57 8.34 14.47
N LEU A 74 8.43 7.66 14.42
CA LEU A 74 7.13 8.23 14.79
C LEU A 74 6.87 8.26 16.30
N ASN A 75 7.83 7.78 17.11
CA ASN A 75 7.77 7.76 18.58
C ASN A 75 6.42 7.24 19.12
N LEU A 76 5.90 6.18 18.50
CA LEU A 76 4.59 5.62 18.79
C LEU A 76 4.61 4.84 20.09
N ALA A 77 3.56 5.01 20.91
CA ALA A 77 3.35 4.18 22.08
C ALA A 77 3.14 2.71 21.69
N THR A 78 3.86 1.81 22.35
CA THR A 78 3.72 0.36 22.15
C THR A 78 2.49 -0.18 22.87
N LYS A 79 2.09 -1.41 22.53
CA LYS A 79 1.02 -2.10 23.26
C LYS A 79 1.33 -2.24 24.75
N GLN A 80 2.59 -2.48 25.10
CA GLN A 80 3.02 -2.59 26.49
C GLN A 80 2.85 -1.26 27.23
N ASP A 81 3.21 -0.14 26.58
CA ASP A 81 3.03 1.19 27.18
C ASP A 81 1.56 1.48 27.50
N ILE A 82 0.64 1.04 26.63
CA ILE A 82 -0.81 1.17 26.85
C ILE A 82 -1.28 0.29 28.01
N GLU A 83 -0.79 -0.93 28.10
CA GLU A 83 -1.16 -1.90 29.14
C GLU A 83 -0.66 -1.43 30.52
N ASP A 84 0.59 -0.98 30.61
CA ASP A 84 1.17 -0.40 31.82
C ASP A 84 0.44 0.87 32.27
N LEU A 85 0.01 1.72 31.32
CA LEU A 85 -0.82 2.89 31.60
C LEU A 85 -2.19 2.48 32.14
N LYS A 86 -2.81 1.46 31.55
CA LYS A 86 -4.12 0.96 31.96
C LYS A 86 -4.09 0.41 33.38
N ASP A 87 -3.08 -0.40 33.72
CA ASP A 87 -2.87 -0.92 35.07
C ASP A 87 -2.66 0.19 36.10
N ARG A 88 -1.93 1.26 35.73
CA ARG A 88 -1.72 2.42 36.60
C ARG A 88 -3.00 3.21 36.81
N VAL A 89 -3.81 3.39 35.77
CA VAL A 89 -5.11 4.06 35.86
C VAL A 89 -6.05 3.25 36.76
N GLU A 90 -6.13 1.93 36.56
CA GLU A 90 -6.99 1.07 37.37
C GLU A 90 -6.61 1.06 38.86
N LYS A 91 -5.31 1.14 39.17
CA LYS A 91 -4.81 1.29 40.56
C LYS A 91 -5.14 2.66 41.17
N LEU A 92 -5.26 3.71 40.35
CA LEU A 92 -5.62 5.06 40.79
C LEU A 92 -7.14 5.23 40.92
N GLU A 93 -7.92 4.56 40.08
CA GLU A 93 -9.39 4.59 40.11
C GLU A 93 -9.98 3.73 41.24
N ASN A 94 -9.28 2.67 41.66
CA ASN A 94 -9.69 1.83 42.80
C ASN A 94 -9.16 2.34 44.16
N ARG A 95 -8.87 3.64 44.26
CA ARG A 95 -8.56 4.36 45.51
C ARG A 95 -9.72 5.28 45.88
#